data_AF-A0A2H4ZI61-F1
#
_entry.id   AF-A0A2H4ZI61-F1
#
_cell.length_a   1.000
_cell.length_b   1.000
_cell.length_c   1.000
_cell.angle_alpha   90.00
_cell.angle_beta   90.00
_cell.angle_gamma   90.00
#
_symmetry.space_group_name_H-M   'P 1'
#
loop_
_entity.id
_entity.type
_entity.pdbx_description
1 polymer ?
#
loop_
_entity_poly.entity_id
_entity_poly.type
_entity_poly.pdbx_seq_one_letter_code
_entity_poly.pdbx_strand_id
1 'polypeptide(L)'
;MLRLALFSFAAIVFSLAVIACGGDDDATPTAAPAFTIGVSSPAAGTTAPADDSKTEPPPESPAPITVAPTAPGEVPTAPPVSSEGTPAVAPDDEGLFIGQFQGQPVDTEGCTYNPTTALVTCPGRGLYAIDPPIVGQDISCSIWLVSGVARVIQCTKIGPDNAASTTSYEILD
;
A
#
# COMPACT_ATOMS: atom_id res chain seq x y z
N MET A 1 27.28 -36.97 50.22
CA MET A 1 26.32 -36.19 51.03
C MET A 1 25.11 -35.90 50.15
N LEU A 2 24.05 -36.67 50.36
CA LEU A 2 22.75 -36.61 49.70
C LEU A 2 21.71 -36.30 50.79
N ARG A 3 20.91 -35.24 50.66
CA ARG A 3 19.59 -34.96 51.29
C ARG A 3 19.26 -33.46 51.08
N LEU A 4 18.34 -33.09 50.19
CA LEU A 4 16.86 -33.10 50.32
C LEU A 4 16.31 -31.96 51.19
N ALA A 5 15.87 -30.88 50.54
CA ALA A 5 14.79 -29.97 50.91
C ALA A 5 14.57 -29.07 49.67
N LEU A 6 13.60 -29.21 48.76
CA LEU A 6 12.20 -29.63 48.84
C LEU A 6 11.42 -28.83 49.89
N PHE A 7 10.39 -28.12 49.39
CA PHE A 7 9.29 -27.42 50.07
C PHE A 7 9.44 -25.92 50.32
N SER A 8 9.08 -25.13 49.30
CA SER A 8 8.11 -24.04 49.48
C SER A 8 7.26 -23.92 48.21
N PHE A 9 6.33 -24.87 48.11
CA PHE A 9 5.11 -24.75 47.32
C PHE A 9 4.28 -23.60 47.92
N ALA A 10 4.02 -22.57 47.12
CA ALA A 10 2.84 -21.70 47.27
C ALA A 10 2.38 -21.41 45.83
N ALA A 11 1.62 -22.30 45.21
CA ALA A 11 0.16 -22.28 45.27
C ALA A 11 -0.40 -20.89 44.90
N ILE A 12 -0.40 -20.56 43.61
CA ILE A 12 -1.39 -19.62 43.06
C ILE A 12 -2.31 -20.43 42.17
N VAL A 13 -3.37 -20.90 42.83
CA VAL A 13 -4.51 -21.64 42.28
C VAL A 13 -5.56 -20.61 41.86
N PHE A 14 -6.01 -20.73 40.61
CA PHE A 14 -7.32 -20.35 40.06
C PHE A 14 -7.83 -18.92 40.19
N SER A 15 -8.21 -18.35 39.03
CA SER A 15 -9.58 -17.88 38.80
C SER A 15 -9.89 -17.83 37.29
N LEU A 16 -10.58 -18.86 36.81
CA LEU A 16 -11.42 -18.80 35.61
C LEU A 16 -12.70 -18.03 35.97
N ALA A 17 -13.09 -17.05 35.15
CA ALA A 17 -14.47 -16.59 35.07
C ALA A 17 -14.81 -16.18 33.63
N VAL A 18 -15.77 -16.91 33.08
CA VAL A 18 -16.45 -16.73 31.80
C VAL A 18 -17.64 -15.80 32.02
N ILE A 19 -17.73 -14.67 31.30
CA ILE A 19 -18.93 -13.82 31.14
C ILE A 19 -18.67 -12.98 29.88
N ALA A 20 -19.53 -12.77 28.88
CA ALA A 20 -20.76 -13.38 28.42
C ALA A 20 -20.94 -12.95 26.95
N CYS A 21 -21.63 -13.78 26.18
CA CYS A 21 -22.29 -13.40 24.93
C CYS A 21 -23.35 -12.31 25.22
N GLY A 22 -23.45 -11.29 24.36
CA GLY A 22 -24.59 -10.38 24.37
C GLY A 22 -24.35 -9.07 23.62
N GLY A 23 -25.04 -8.87 22.50
CA GLY A 23 -25.12 -7.58 21.82
C GLY A 23 -25.41 -7.72 20.33
N ASP A 24 -26.57 -8.31 20.01
CA ASP A 24 -27.23 -8.11 18.72
C ASP A 24 -27.90 -6.72 18.69
N ASP A 25 -28.17 -6.26 17.48
CA ASP A 25 -29.07 -5.17 17.07
C ASP A 25 -28.62 -3.69 17.03
N ASP A 26 -28.89 -3.15 15.84
CA ASP A 26 -29.15 -1.77 15.44
C ASP A 26 -27.97 -0.82 15.19
N ALA A 27 -27.36 -0.98 14.00
CA ALA A 27 -26.92 0.16 13.22
C ALA A 27 -27.66 0.17 11.87
N THR A 28 -28.78 0.88 11.89
CA THR A 28 -29.48 1.53 10.78
C THR A 28 -28.67 1.62 9.47
N PRO A 29 -29.16 1.14 8.32
CA PRO A 29 -28.64 1.59 7.04
C PRO A 29 -29.12 3.02 6.79
N THR A 30 -28.34 4.00 7.27
CA THR A 30 -28.51 5.40 6.90
C THR A 30 -28.13 5.56 5.43
N ALA A 31 -29.16 5.77 4.62
CA ALA A 31 -29.21 6.49 3.35
C ALA A 31 -28.02 6.31 2.40
N ALA A 32 -28.24 5.50 1.36
CA ALA A 32 -27.48 5.56 0.13
C ALA A 32 -27.47 6.98 -0.44
N PRO A 33 -26.32 7.55 -0.85
CA PRO A 33 -26.32 8.73 -1.70
C PRO A 33 -26.86 8.34 -3.08
N ALA A 34 -28.00 8.93 -3.45
CA ALA A 34 -28.55 8.85 -4.78
C ALA A 34 -27.64 9.61 -5.75
N PHE A 35 -26.86 8.89 -6.56
CA PHE A 35 -26.22 9.45 -7.74
C PHE A 35 -27.28 9.58 -8.84
N THR A 36 -27.85 10.77 -8.98
CA THR A 36 -28.63 11.17 -10.15
C THR A 36 -27.68 11.44 -11.31
N ILE A 37 -27.39 10.41 -12.11
CA ILE A 37 -26.79 10.58 -13.43
C ILE A 37 -27.84 11.23 -14.33
N GLY A 38 -27.69 12.54 -14.56
CA GLY A 38 -28.45 13.27 -15.55
C GLY A 38 -28.12 12.74 -16.95
N VAL A 39 -28.95 11.85 -17.47
CA VAL A 39 -29.04 11.59 -18.91
C VAL A 39 -29.64 12.83 -19.56
N SER A 40 -28.84 13.56 -20.32
CA SER A 40 -29.33 14.52 -21.29
C SER A 40 -29.10 13.92 -22.69
N SER A 41 -30.20 13.47 -23.29
CA SER A 41 -30.37 13.26 -24.72
C SER A 41 -31.46 14.24 -25.16
N PRO A 42 -31.27 15.01 -26.23
CA PRO A 42 -31.95 14.68 -27.50
C PRO A 42 -31.08 15.15 -28.72
N ALA A 43 -31.38 14.96 -30.00
CA ALA A 43 -32.57 14.58 -30.73
C ALA A 43 -32.15 14.00 -32.11
N ALA A 44 -32.99 13.14 -32.66
CA ALA A 44 -32.99 12.74 -34.06
C ALA A 44 -33.31 13.92 -34.99
N GLY A 45 -32.67 13.93 -36.17
CA GLY A 45 -32.96 14.84 -37.28
C GLY A 45 -32.83 14.11 -38.62
N THR A 46 -33.95 14.03 -39.32
CA THR A 46 -34.30 13.27 -40.53
C THR A 46 -33.53 13.64 -41.81
N THR A 47 -33.56 12.67 -42.73
CA THR A 47 -33.01 12.47 -44.09
C THR A 47 -33.28 13.49 -45.22
N ALA A 48 -32.38 13.40 -46.23
CA ALA A 48 -32.53 13.50 -47.71
C ALA A 48 -32.19 14.83 -48.42
N PRO A 49 -31.86 14.85 -49.75
CA PRO A 49 -31.58 13.77 -50.70
C PRO A 49 -30.19 13.86 -51.40
N ALA A 50 -29.89 12.84 -52.20
CA ALA A 50 -28.73 12.77 -53.10
C ALA A 50 -28.89 13.68 -54.33
N ASP A 51 -27.78 14.25 -54.81
CA ASP A 51 -27.62 14.67 -56.20
C ASP A 51 -26.15 14.57 -56.63
N ASP A 52 -25.97 14.46 -57.93
CA ASP A 52 -24.94 13.73 -58.65
C ASP A 52 -23.93 14.70 -59.32
N SER A 53 -22.75 14.16 -59.64
CA SER A 53 -21.79 14.64 -60.63
C SER A 53 -20.74 15.74 -60.29
N LYS A 54 -19.53 15.21 -60.03
CA LYS A 54 -18.25 15.46 -60.73
C LYS A 54 -17.40 16.67 -60.31
N THR A 55 -16.39 16.41 -59.48
CA THR A 55 -15.11 17.15 -59.45
C THR A 55 -14.01 16.18 -59.00
N GLU A 56 -12.87 16.21 -59.70
CA GLU A 56 -11.69 15.33 -59.53
C GLU A 56 -11.14 15.33 -58.08
N PRO A 57 -10.64 14.19 -57.56
CA PRO A 57 -9.89 14.20 -56.32
C PRO A 57 -8.46 14.77 -56.52
N PRO A 58 -7.96 15.62 -55.61
CA PRO A 58 -6.57 16.10 -55.62
C PRO A 58 -5.57 14.97 -55.26
N PRO A 59 -4.27 15.14 -55.57
CA PRO A 59 -3.29 14.06 -55.66
C PRO A 59 -2.99 13.37 -54.32
N GLU A 60 -2.58 12.09 -54.42
CA GLU A 60 -2.20 11.17 -53.34
C GLU A 60 -1.33 11.83 -52.26
N SER A 61 -1.88 11.91 -51.04
CA SER A 61 -1.10 12.13 -49.83
C SER A 61 -0.49 10.78 -49.38
N PRO A 62 0.78 10.72 -48.94
CA PRO A 62 1.41 9.46 -48.54
C PRO A 62 0.58 8.77 -47.45
N ALA A 63 0.36 7.46 -47.62
CA ALA A 63 -0.41 6.65 -46.69
C ALA A 63 0.06 6.88 -45.23
N PRO A 64 -0.85 7.17 -44.28
CA PRO A 64 -0.49 7.09 -42.89
C PRO A 64 -0.14 5.63 -42.60
N ILE A 65 1.08 5.42 -42.14
CA ILE A 65 1.53 4.14 -41.58
C ILE A 65 0.63 3.88 -40.38
N THR A 66 -0.39 3.04 -40.56
CA THR A 66 -1.19 2.51 -39.46
C THR A 66 -0.28 1.59 -38.66
N VAL A 67 0.43 2.17 -37.68
CA VAL A 67 1.00 1.38 -36.59
C VAL A 67 -0.20 0.86 -35.81
N ALA A 68 -0.47 -0.44 -35.92
CA ALA A 68 -1.44 -1.11 -35.07
C ALA A 68 -1.12 -0.77 -33.60
N PRO A 69 -2.09 -0.33 -32.78
CA PRO A 69 -1.83 -0.15 -31.36
C PRO A 69 -1.39 -1.50 -30.81
N THR A 70 -0.11 -1.61 -30.45
CA THR A 70 0.31 -2.66 -29.54
C THR A 70 -0.36 -2.31 -28.23
N ALA A 71 -1.41 -3.04 -27.87
CA ALA A 71 -2.03 -2.91 -26.56
C ALA A 71 -0.89 -2.98 -25.52
N PRO A 72 -0.66 -1.91 -24.73
CA PRO A 72 0.30 -2.00 -23.64
C PRO A 72 -0.24 -3.07 -22.70
N GLY A 73 0.46 -4.19 -22.58
CA GLY A 73 0.27 -5.06 -21.43
C GLY A 73 0.45 -4.20 -20.19
N GLU A 74 -0.51 -4.23 -19.28
CA GLU A 74 -0.47 -3.48 -18.03
C GLU A 74 0.76 -3.89 -17.23
N VAL A 75 1.87 -3.16 -17.40
CA VAL A 75 2.97 -3.19 -16.45
C VAL A 75 2.47 -2.41 -15.23
N PRO A 76 2.42 -3.02 -14.03
CA PRO A 76 2.05 -2.29 -12.82
C PRO A 76 2.99 -1.09 -12.66
N THR A 77 2.45 0.12 -12.80
CA THR A 77 3.22 1.34 -12.63
C THR A 77 3.39 1.58 -11.14
N ALA A 78 4.61 1.87 -10.70
CA ALA A 78 4.85 2.22 -9.30
C ALA A 78 4.04 3.47 -8.93
N PRO A 79 3.51 3.56 -7.70
CA PRO A 79 2.90 4.80 -7.21
C PRO A 79 3.89 5.96 -7.33
N PRO A 80 3.43 7.21 -7.47
CA PRO A 80 4.33 8.35 -7.36
C PRO A 80 4.93 8.44 -5.95
N VAL A 81 6.17 8.92 -5.83
CA VAL A 81 6.77 9.27 -4.54
C VAL A 81 5.90 10.36 -3.90
N SER A 82 5.54 10.18 -2.63
CA SER A 82 4.74 11.18 -1.92
C SER A 82 5.58 12.40 -1.55
N SER A 83 5.00 13.59 -1.65
CA SER A 83 5.55 14.83 -1.08
C SER A 83 5.08 15.10 0.35
N GLU A 84 4.26 14.22 0.91
CA GLU A 84 3.66 14.36 2.24
C GLU A 84 4.34 13.43 3.25
N GLY A 85 4.57 13.89 4.49
CA GLY A 85 5.21 13.10 5.54
C GLY A 85 6.75 13.24 5.57
N THR A 86 7.36 12.63 6.58
CA THR A 86 8.83 12.60 6.73
C THR A 86 9.44 11.67 5.69
N PRO A 87 10.46 12.09 4.93
CA PRO A 87 11.09 11.22 3.94
C PRO A 87 11.71 9.97 4.57
N ALA A 88 11.48 8.82 3.96
CA ALA A 88 12.12 7.55 4.31
C ALA A 88 12.64 6.89 3.03
N VAL A 89 13.96 6.91 2.86
CA VAL A 89 14.62 6.61 1.58
C VAL A 89 15.41 5.31 1.69
N ALA A 90 15.32 4.44 0.68
CA ALA A 90 16.13 3.23 0.64
C ALA A 90 17.63 3.61 0.54
N PRO A 91 18.48 3.12 1.45
CA PRO A 91 19.91 3.41 1.42
C PRO A 91 20.58 2.74 0.22
N ASP A 92 21.67 3.31 -0.27
CA ASP A 92 22.47 2.73 -1.37
C ASP A 92 23.02 1.34 -1.02
N ASP A 93 23.39 1.13 0.25
CA ASP A 93 23.87 -0.14 0.78
C ASP A 93 23.10 -0.49 2.06
N GLU A 94 22.05 -1.30 1.92
CA GLU A 94 21.20 -1.73 3.03
C GLU A 94 21.97 -2.51 4.09
N GLY A 95 22.95 -3.33 3.69
CA GLY A 95 23.73 -4.15 4.60
C GLY A 95 24.61 -3.32 5.53
N LEU A 96 25.29 -2.31 4.98
CA LEU A 96 26.07 -1.35 5.76
C LEU A 96 25.17 -0.48 6.65
N PHE A 97 24.06 0.03 6.10
CA PHE A 97 23.12 0.87 6.84
C PHE A 97 22.51 0.13 8.04
N ILE A 98 21.99 -1.08 7.84
CA ILE A 98 21.45 -1.88 8.94
C ILE A 98 22.56 -2.35 9.88
N GLY A 99 23.75 -2.65 9.34
CA GLY A 99 24.93 -3.05 10.08
C GLY A 99 25.32 -2.07 11.20
N GLN A 100 25.11 -0.77 11.01
CA GLN A 100 25.45 0.25 12.00
C GLN A 100 24.64 0.15 13.30
N PHE A 101 23.47 -0.50 13.26
CA PHE A 101 22.59 -0.68 14.42
C PHE A 101 22.87 -2.00 15.16
N GLN A 102 23.82 -2.82 14.72
CA GLN A 102 24.15 -4.07 15.40
C GLN A 102 24.65 -3.80 16.82
N GLY A 103 24.10 -4.54 17.79
CA GLY A 103 24.41 -4.38 19.21
C GLY A 103 23.73 -3.19 19.89
N GLN A 104 22.93 -2.40 19.17
CA GLN A 104 22.05 -1.40 19.76
C GLN A 104 20.71 -2.05 20.18
N PRO A 105 20.06 -1.57 21.25
CA PRO A 105 18.68 -1.94 21.52
C PRO A 105 17.78 -1.37 20.42
N VAL A 106 17.05 -2.25 19.75
CA VAL A 106 16.09 -1.92 18.70
C VAL A 106 14.70 -2.40 19.12
N ASP A 107 13.80 -1.44 19.34
CA ASP A 107 12.37 -1.74 19.49
C ASP A 107 11.70 -1.69 18.12
N THR A 108 10.68 -2.52 17.89
CA THR A 108 9.96 -2.59 16.62
C THR A 108 8.47 -2.41 16.84
N GLU A 109 7.86 -1.50 16.07
CA GLU A 109 6.42 -1.22 16.12
C GLU A 109 5.78 -1.40 14.75
N GLY A 110 4.55 -1.93 14.70
CA GLY A 110 3.85 -2.17 13.44
C GLY A 110 3.34 -0.88 12.79
N CYS A 111 3.43 -0.81 11.45
CA CYS A 111 2.95 0.31 10.66
C CYS A 111 2.07 -0.18 9.49
N THR A 112 1.30 0.73 8.91
CA THR A 112 0.44 0.45 7.75
C THR A 112 0.96 1.16 6.52
N TYR A 113 1.20 0.43 5.43
CA TYR A 113 1.56 0.99 4.13
C TYR A 113 0.31 1.24 3.28
N ASN A 114 0.20 2.43 2.69
CA ASN A 114 -0.80 2.76 1.69
C ASN A 114 -0.16 2.73 0.30
N PRO A 115 -0.44 1.71 -0.53
CA PRO A 115 0.15 1.59 -1.86
C PRO A 115 -0.35 2.65 -2.83
N THR A 116 -1.48 3.32 -2.58
CA THR A 116 -1.99 4.38 -3.47
C THR A 116 -1.17 5.66 -3.32
N THR A 117 -0.71 5.95 -2.11
CA THR A 117 -0.01 7.20 -1.78
C THR A 117 1.46 7.00 -1.47
N ALA A 118 1.98 5.78 -1.47
CA ALA A 118 3.35 5.44 -1.05
C ALA A 118 3.70 5.94 0.37
N LEU A 119 2.71 5.97 1.26
CA LEU A 119 2.88 6.44 2.64
C LEU A 119 2.87 5.28 3.64
N VAL A 120 3.72 5.37 4.66
CA VAL A 120 3.67 4.52 5.84
C VAL A 120 3.17 5.32 7.04
N THR A 121 2.09 4.85 7.64
CA THR A 121 1.53 5.40 8.88
C THR A 121 1.95 4.52 10.04
N CYS A 122 2.70 5.08 10.98
CA CYS A 122 3.12 4.40 12.20
C CYS A 122 2.41 5.02 13.42
N PRO A 123 1.55 4.27 14.14
CA PRO A 123 0.79 4.79 15.27
C PRO A 123 1.67 5.44 16.32
N GLY A 124 1.40 6.70 16.66
CA GLY A 124 2.19 7.45 17.65
C GLY A 124 3.58 7.89 17.19
N ARG A 125 4.01 7.55 15.96
CA ARG A 125 5.33 7.92 15.40
C ARG A 125 5.25 8.87 14.22
N GLY A 126 4.16 8.85 13.45
CA GLY A 126 3.94 9.79 12.35
C GLY A 126 3.66 9.13 11.01
N LEU A 127 3.86 9.91 9.96
CA LEU A 127 3.59 9.58 8.58
C LEU A 127 4.88 9.74 7.77
N TYR A 128 5.22 8.73 6.98
CA TYR A 128 6.50 8.66 6.27
C TYR A 128 6.30 8.42 4.78
N ALA A 129 7.01 9.19 3.96
CA ALA A 129 7.03 9.04 2.50
C ALA A 129 8.10 8.02 2.10
N ILE A 130 7.67 6.89 1.52
CA ILE A 130 8.57 5.82 1.12
C ILE A 130 9.10 6.09 -0.28
N ASP A 131 10.43 6.07 -0.42
CA ASP A 131 11.13 6.23 -1.69
C ASP A 131 12.25 5.18 -1.85
N PRO A 132 12.24 4.31 -2.87
CA PRO A 132 11.21 4.18 -3.90
C PRO A 132 9.91 3.53 -3.36
N PRO A 133 8.74 3.86 -3.92
CA PRO A 133 7.47 3.22 -3.56
C PRO A 133 7.49 1.70 -3.78
N ILE A 134 6.91 0.97 -2.85
CA ILE A 134 6.84 -0.49 -2.90
C ILE A 134 5.70 -0.91 -3.81
N VAL A 135 6.01 -1.73 -4.81
CA VAL A 135 5.05 -2.37 -5.70
C VAL A 135 4.83 -3.82 -5.29
N GLY A 136 3.57 -4.21 -5.16
CA GLY A 136 3.16 -5.58 -4.82
C GLY A 136 1.88 -5.61 -3.97
N GLN A 137 1.58 -6.79 -3.46
CA GLN A 137 0.53 -7.03 -2.47
C GLN A 137 1.15 -7.56 -1.17
N ASP A 138 0.35 -7.67 -0.12
CA ASP A 138 0.75 -8.26 1.17
C ASP A 138 2.00 -7.60 1.78
N ILE A 139 1.99 -6.27 1.81
CA ILE A 139 3.08 -5.45 2.34
C ILE A 139 2.83 -5.21 3.83
N SER A 140 3.77 -5.67 4.65
CA SER A 140 3.80 -5.40 6.09
C SER A 140 4.99 -4.51 6.41
N CYS A 141 4.75 -3.38 7.08
CA CYS A 141 5.80 -2.45 7.47
C CYS A 141 5.91 -2.36 8.99
N SER A 142 7.10 -2.04 9.46
CA SER A 142 7.41 -1.75 10.86
C SER A 142 8.42 -0.63 10.95
N ILE A 143 8.41 0.08 12.08
CA ILE A 143 9.39 1.12 12.39
C ILE A 143 10.33 0.62 13.47
N TRP A 144 11.62 0.85 13.28
CA TRP A 144 12.66 0.52 14.24
C TRP A 144 13.06 1.76 15.02
N LEU A 145 13.07 1.58 16.34
CA LEU A 145 13.47 2.59 17.30
C LEU A 145 14.81 2.21 17.89
N VAL A 146 15.86 2.93 17.48
CA VAL A 146 17.21 2.70 17.97
C VAL A 146 17.42 3.63 19.16
N SER A 147 17.57 3.07 20.35
CA SER A 147 17.61 3.85 21.60
C SER A 147 16.41 4.80 21.77
N GLY A 148 15.22 4.34 21.37
CA GLY A 148 13.96 5.09 21.48
C GLY A 148 13.69 6.12 20.37
N VAL A 149 14.59 6.26 19.40
CA VAL A 149 14.42 7.19 18.27
C VAL A 149 14.14 6.42 16.98
N ALA A 150 13.12 6.86 16.23
CA ALA A 150 12.80 6.31 14.92
C ALA A 150 13.99 6.51 13.95
N ARG A 151 14.45 5.42 13.34
CA ARG A 151 15.59 5.46 12.40
C ARG A 151 15.35 4.70 11.11
N VAL A 152 14.60 3.61 11.17
CA VAL A 152 14.39 2.72 10.02
C VAL A 152 12.92 2.41 9.87
N ILE A 153 12.44 2.38 8.64
CA ILE A 153 11.21 1.69 8.28
C ILE A 153 11.60 0.43 7.54
N GLN A 154 11.15 -0.72 8.03
CA GLN A 154 11.37 -2.00 7.37
C GLN A 154 10.04 -2.51 6.83
N CYS A 155 9.97 -2.72 5.53
CA CYS A 155 8.79 -3.25 4.86
C CYS A 155 9.11 -4.58 4.21
N THR A 156 8.24 -5.57 4.41
CA THR A 156 8.32 -6.89 3.79
C THR A 156 7.12 -7.10 2.89
N LYS A 157 7.36 -7.56 1.66
CA LYS A 157 6.32 -7.99 0.72
C LYS A 157 6.45 -9.48 0.43
N ILE A 158 5.33 -10.12 0.11
CA ILE A 158 5.32 -11.51 -0.35
C ILE A 158 5.19 -11.53 -1.87
N GLY A 159 6.16 -12.15 -2.54
CA GLY A 159 6.20 -12.33 -3.98
C GLY A 159 5.24 -13.42 -4.48
N PRO A 160 5.02 -13.52 -5.80
CA PRO A 160 4.12 -14.51 -6.40
C PRO A 160 4.54 -15.97 -6.16
N ASP A 161 5.80 -16.20 -5.83
CA ASP A 161 6.39 -17.49 -5.45
C ASP A 161 6.34 -17.75 -3.93
N ASN A 162 5.63 -16.91 -3.17
CA ASN A 162 5.61 -16.86 -1.71
C ASN A 162 6.99 -16.52 -1.08
N ALA A 163 7.93 -15.97 -1.86
CA ALA A 163 9.18 -15.48 -1.32
C ALA A 163 8.96 -14.13 -0.62
N ALA A 164 9.44 -14.01 0.62
CA ALA A 164 9.47 -12.72 1.31
C ALA A 164 10.65 -11.88 0.82
N SER A 165 10.38 -10.63 0.47
CA SER A 165 11.38 -9.62 0.14
C SER A 165 11.23 -8.47 1.12
N THR A 166 12.28 -8.23 1.89
CA THR A 166 12.35 -7.14 2.87
C THR A 166 13.20 -6.01 2.31
N THR A 167 12.78 -4.78 2.56
CA THR A 167 13.51 -3.55 2.20
C THR A 167 13.48 -2.61 3.39
N SER A 168 14.62 -1.99 3.68
CA SER A 168 14.78 -1.03 4.75
C SER A 168 14.93 0.38 4.19
N TYR A 169 14.34 1.35 4.88
CA TYR A 169 14.35 2.76 4.50
C TYR A 169 14.91 3.58 5.66
N GLU A 170 15.83 4.48 5.38
CA GLU A 170 16.38 5.47 6.31
C GLU A 170 15.43 6.64 6.47
N ILE A 171 15.03 6.94 7.71
CA ILE A 171 14.22 8.12 8.01
C ILE A 171 15.12 9.35 8.03
N LEU A 172 14.80 10.33 7.19
CA LEU A 172 15.54 11.60 7.09
C LEU A 172 14.87 12.63 8.02
N ASP A 173 15.53 12.95 9.15
CA ASP A 173 15.15 14.00 10.12
C ASP A 173 15.66 15.39 9.73
#